data_AF-A0A5B9W2S3-F1
#
_entry.id   AF-A0A5B9W2S3-F1
#
_cell.length_a   1.000
_cell.length_b   1.000
_cell.length_c   1.000
_cell.angle_alpha   90.00
_cell.angle_beta   90.00
_cell.angle_gamma   90.00
#
_symmetry.space_group_name_H-M   'P 1'
#
loop_
_entity.id
_entity.type
_entity.pdbx_description
1 polymer ?
#
loop_
_entity_poly.entity_id
_entity_poly.type
_entity_poly.pdbx_seq_one_letter_code
_entity_poly.pdbx_strand_id
1 'polypeptide(L)'
;MLVAGDFADFVRVIRSRLPKTEIVFIGSSPAPVRWGQADKNRELNRLVREMALSMPRVTFVDAFDVPLGPDGQARPELFVEDRLHFSPEGYRLLADRVRPFLAD
;
A
#
# COMPACT_ATOMS: atom_id res chain seq x y z
N MET A 1 5.21 -14.74 5.96
CA MET A 1 5.54 -13.67 6.93
C MET A 1 4.29 -13.38 7.76
N LEU A 2 4.38 -13.30 9.10
CA LEU A 2 3.21 -13.13 9.98
C LEU A 2 2.29 -11.97 9.52
N VAL A 3 2.89 -10.84 9.14
CA VAL A 3 2.19 -9.63 8.67
C VAL A 3 1.33 -9.85 7.41
N ALA A 4 1.72 -10.76 6.51
CA ALA A 4 0.89 -11.06 5.35
C ALA A 4 -0.37 -11.85 5.77
N GLY A 5 -0.28 -12.72 6.77
CA GLY A 5 -1.44 -13.43 7.33
C GLY A 5 -2.47 -12.47 7.91
N ASP A 6 -2.02 -11.39 8.54
CA ASP A 6 -2.90 -10.37 9.12
C ASP A 6 -3.82 -9.71 8.07
N PHE A 7 -3.40 -9.63 6.81
CA PHE A 7 -4.25 -9.16 5.72
C PHE A 7 -5.44 -10.10 5.48
N ALA A 8 -5.22 -11.41 5.46
CA ALA A 8 -6.29 -12.38 5.28
C ALA A 8 -7.27 -12.35 6.47
N ASP A 9 -6.75 -12.18 7.69
CA ASP A 9 -7.58 -12.00 8.89
C ASP A 9 -8.37 -10.70 8.86
N PHE A 10 -7.78 -9.60 8.39
CA PHE A 10 -8.48 -8.34 8.19
C PHE A 10 -9.66 -8.51 7.22
N VAL A 11 -9.42 -9.11 6.05
CA VAL A 11 -10.49 -9.36 5.06
C VAL A 11 -11.59 -10.24 5.66
N ARG A 12 -11.23 -11.29 6.40
CA ARG A 12 -12.19 -12.18 7.09
C ARG A 12 -13.05 -11.41 8.09
N VAL A 13 -12.46 -10.54 8.90
CA VAL A 13 -13.19 -9.71 9.87
C VAL A 13 -14.17 -8.78 9.16
N ILE A 14 -13.74 -8.06 8.12
CA ILE A 14 -14.61 -7.17 7.35
C ILE A 14 -15.76 -7.97 6.72
N ARG A 15 -15.48 -9.11 6.09
CA ARG A 15 -16.49 -9.97 5.45
C ARG A 15 -17.53 -10.51 6.44
N SER A 16 -17.13 -10.80 7.68
CA SER A 16 -18.05 -11.28 8.72
C SER A 16 -19.10 -10.24 9.13
N ARG A 17 -18.80 -8.94 8.99
CA ARG A 17 -19.69 -7.84 9.39
C ARG A 17 -20.32 -7.13 8.20
N LEU A 18 -19.60 -7.08 7.08
CA LEU A 18 -19.91 -6.31 5.89
C LEU A 18 -19.66 -7.18 4.63
N PRO A 19 -20.51 -8.20 4.38
CA PRO A 19 -20.22 -9.24 3.39
C PRO A 19 -20.14 -8.73 1.94
N LYS A 20 -20.75 -7.57 1.64
CA LYS A 20 -20.80 -6.99 0.29
C LYS A 20 -19.83 -5.83 0.05
N THR A 21 -19.14 -5.34 1.09
CA THR A 21 -18.28 -4.14 1.00
C THR A 21 -17.07 -4.38 0.10
N GLU A 22 -16.74 -3.43 -0.75
CA GLU A 22 -15.51 -3.49 -1.54
C GLU A 22 -14.31 -3.12 -0.65
N ILE A 23 -13.21 -3.85 -0.81
CA ILE A 23 -11.98 -3.59 -0.06
C ILE A 23 -10.92 -3.17 -1.07
N VAL A 24 -10.44 -1.94 -0.96
CA VAL A 24 -9.29 -1.43 -1.71
C VAL A 24 -8.12 -1.35 -0.74
N PHE A 25 -7.14 -2.25 -0.90
CA PHE A 25 -5.95 -2.31 -0.05
C PHE A 25 -4.76 -1.64 -0.76
N ILE A 26 -4.18 -0.63 -0.13
CA ILE A 26 -3.04 0.11 -0.65
C ILE A 26 -1.75 -0.58 -0.16
N GLY A 27 -0.91 -1.00 -1.11
CA GLY A 27 0.40 -1.58 -0.80
C GLY A 27 1.33 -0.59 -0.11
N SER A 28 2.27 -1.10 0.68
CA SER A 28 3.23 -0.26 1.41
C SER A 28 4.22 0.39 0.45
N SER A 29 4.36 1.71 0.53
CA SER A 29 5.48 2.44 -0.07
C SER A 29 6.73 2.35 0.83
N PRO A 30 7.95 2.40 0.26
CA PRO A 30 9.17 2.58 1.03
C PRO A 30 9.30 4.03 1.52
N ALA A 31 10.05 4.23 2.61
CA ALA A 31 10.33 5.56 3.16
C ALA A 31 11.83 5.68 3.51
N PRO A 32 12.44 6.87 3.41
CA PRO A 32 13.87 7.05 3.64
C PRO A 32 14.33 6.57 5.02
N VAL A 33 13.58 6.86 6.09
CA VAL A 33 13.98 6.43 7.46
C VAL A 33 13.86 4.92 7.68
N ARG A 34 13.15 4.21 6.80
CA ARG A 34 12.97 2.75 6.84
C ARG A 34 13.48 2.06 5.58
N TRP A 35 14.45 2.65 4.88
CA TRP A 35 14.92 2.13 3.59
C TRP A 35 15.39 0.67 3.65
N GLY A 36 16.04 0.26 4.75
CA GLY A 36 16.46 -1.14 4.97
C GLY A 36 15.30 -2.15 5.05
N GLN A 37 14.04 -1.70 5.03
CA GLN A 37 12.85 -2.55 4.98
C GLN A 37 12.23 -2.60 3.58
N ALA A 38 12.75 -1.87 2.59
CA ALA A 38 12.16 -1.76 1.25
C ALA A 38 11.93 -3.13 0.59
N ASP A 39 12.90 -4.05 0.66
CA ASP A 39 12.75 -5.39 0.08
C ASP A 39 11.70 -6.23 0.84
N LYS A 40 11.63 -6.09 2.16
CA LYS A 40 10.59 -6.75 2.97
C LYS A 40 9.20 -6.21 2.64
N ASN A 41 9.08 -4.91 2.41
CA ASN A 41 7.84 -4.27 1.99
C ASN A 41 7.43 -4.73 0.58
N ARG A 42 8.40 -4.86 -0.33
CA ARG A 42 8.16 -5.39 -1.68
C ARG A 42 7.64 -6.83 -1.62
N GLU A 43 8.25 -7.67 -0.79
CA GLU A 43 7.81 -9.06 -0.60
C GLU A 43 6.43 -9.13 0.09
N LEU A 44 6.17 -8.29 1.09
CA LEU A 44 4.84 -8.15 1.69
C LEU A 44 3.79 -7.81 0.62
N ASN A 45 4.07 -6.79 -0.19
CA ASN A 45 3.16 -6.35 -1.25
C ASN A 45 2.90 -7.47 -2.26
N ARG A 46 3.93 -8.25 -2.64
CA ARG A 46 3.77 -9.42 -3.52
C ARG A 46 2.81 -10.45 -2.93
N LEU A 47 3.04 -10.85 -1.67
CA LEU A 47 2.19 -11.82 -0.97
C LEU A 47 0.74 -11.33 -0.83
N VAL A 48 0.54 -10.05 -0.44
CA VAL A 48 -0.79 -9.46 -0.30
C VAL A 48 -1.51 -9.38 -1.64
N ARG A 49 -0.82 -8.97 -2.70
CA ARG A 49 -1.36 -8.95 -4.06
C ARG A 49 -1.81 -10.34 -4.50
N GLU A 50 -1.00 -11.37 -4.27
CA GLU A 50 -1.35 -12.76 -4.59
C GLU A 50 -2.60 -13.25 -3.83
N MET A 51 -2.70 -12.95 -2.54
CA MET A 51 -3.90 -13.27 -1.76
C MET A 51 -5.13 -12.54 -2.30
N ALA A 52 -5.02 -11.24 -2.58
CA ALA A 52 -6.12 -10.40 -3.05
C ALA A 52 -6.73 -10.91 -4.37
N LEU A 53 -5.91 -11.43 -5.30
CA LEU A 53 -6.38 -12.00 -6.57
C LEU A 53 -7.38 -13.16 -6.40
N SER A 54 -7.32 -13.87 -5.27
CA SER A 54 -8.23 -15.00 -4.97
C SER A 54 -9.47 -14.59 -4.16
N MET A 55 -9.55 -13.33 -3.71
CA MET A 55 -10.57 -12.87 -2.78
C MET A 55 -11.63 -12.00 -3.49
N PRO A 56 -12.93 -12.33 -3.37
CA PRO A 56 -13.98 -11.56 -4.03
C PRO A 56 -14.08 -10.14 -3.46
N ARG A 57 -14.22 -9.16 -4.37
CA ARG A 57 -14.35 -7.72 -4.05
C ARG A 57 -13.18 -7.18 -3.22
N VAL A 58 -11.98 -7.66 -3.51
CA VAL A 58 -10.73 -7.17 -2.92
C VAL A 58 -9.81 -6.73 -4.05
N THR A 59 -9.40 -5.48 -4.02
CA THR A 59 -8.50 -4.87 -5.00
C THR A 59 -7.22 -4.46 -4.30
N PHE A 60 -6.08 -4.83 -4.87
CA PHE A 60 -4.76 -4.37 -4.41
C PHE A 60 -4.28 -3.21 -5.29
N VAL A 61 -3.93 -2.09 -4.65
CA VAL A 61 -3.33 -0.92 -5.31
C VAL A 61 -1.84 -0.94 -5.02
N ASP A 62 -1.04 -1.16 -6.06
CA ASP A 62 0.41 -1.00 -5.92
C ASP A 62 0.74 0.50 -5.80
N ALA A 63 1.43 0.86 -4.73
CA ALA A 63 1.90 2.20 -4.44
C ALA A 63 3.39 2.22 -4.08
N PHE A 64 4.12 1.13 -4.35
CA PHE A 64 5.52 1.00 -3.95
C PHE A 64 6.42 2.05 -4.63
N ASP A 65 6.14 2.36 -5.90
CA ASP A 65 6.91 3.27 -6.75
C ASP A 65 6.55 4.75 -6.58
N VAL A 66 5.42 5.08 -5.93
CA VAL A 66 4.95 6.46 -5.72
C VAL A 66 6.05 7.41 -5.19
N PRO A 67 6.83 7.03 -4.16
CA PRO A 67 7.86 7.92 -3.65
C PRO A 67 9.17 7.89 -4.44
N LEU A 68 9.34 6.99 -5.40
CA LEU A 68 10.63 6.73 -6.00
C LEU A 68 10.99 7.76 -7.08
N GLY A 69 12.27 8.11 -7.13
CA GLY A 69 12.87 8.87 -8.22
C GLY A 69 13.39 7.95 -9.33
N PRO A 70 13.92 8.53 -10.42
CA PRO A 70 14.50 7.77 -11.53
C PRO A 70 15.70 6.89 -11.13
N ASP A 71 16.36 7.22 -10.03
CA ASP A 71 17.47 6.46 -9.44
C ASP A 71 17.01 5.27 -8.57
N GLY A 72 15.69 5.07 -8.43
CA GLY A 72 15.11 4.03 -7.60
C GLY A 72 15.15 4.33 -6.11
N GLN A 73 15.53 5.55 -5.70
CA GLN A 73 15.55 5.98 -4.30
C GLN A 73 14.31 6.80 -3.94
N ALA A 74 13.95 6.85 -2.67
CA ALA A 74 12.86 7.71 -2.21
C ALA A 74 13.23 9.20 -2.37
N ARG A 75 12.36 9.96 -3.05
CA ARG A 75 12.43 11.42 -3.19
C ARG A 75 12.20 12.10 -1.84
N PRO A 76 13.21 12.77 -1.23
CA PRO A 76 13.07 13.32 0.11
C PRO A 76 11.95 14.36 0.25
N GLU A 77 11.69 15.16 -0.78
CA GLU A 77 10.67 16.21 -0.82
C GLU A 77 9.22 15.71 -0.70
N LEU A 78 9.01 14.40 -0.91
CA LEU A 78 7.71 13.77 -0.73
C LEU A 78 7.39 13.40 0.71
N PHE A 79 8.32 13.63 1.64
CA PHE A 79 8.16 13.30 3.04
C PHE A 79 8.25 14.55 3.92
N VAL A 80 7.64 14.51 5.10
CA VAL A 80 7.87 15.53 6.13
C VAL A 80 9.18 15.26 6.87
N GLU A 81 9.51 16.09 7.87
CA GLU A 81 10.80 16.08 8.58
C GLU A 81 11.19 14.70 9.15
N ASP A 82 10.22 13.87 9.52
CA ASP A 82 10.48 12.53 10.05
C ASP A 82 10.95 11.51 8.98
N ARG A 83 10.88 11.88 7.70
CA ARG A 83 11.23 11.04 6.54
C ARG A 83 10.49 9.70 6.53
N LEU A 84 9.28 9.67 7.08
CA LEU A 84 8.37 8.54 7.14
C LEU A 84 7.02 8.89 6.53
N HIS A 85 6.37 9.95 7.02
CA HIS A 85 5.05 10.34 6.54
C HIS A 85 5.17 11.20 5.28
N PHE A 86 4.22 11.05 4.37
CA PHE A 86 4.18 11.88 3.18
C PHE A 86 3.91 13.35 3.50
N SER A 87 4.57 14.23 2.75
CA SER A 87 4.24 15.65 2.65
C SER A 87 2.92 15.81 1.88
N PRO A 88 2.34 17.03 1.81
CA PRO A 88 1.14 17.28 0.99
C PRO A 88 1.31 16.83 -0.47
N GLU A 89 2.50 17.01 -1.04
CA GLU A 89 2.82 16.57 -2.41
C GLU A 89 2.91 15.04 -2.50
N GLY A 90 3.52 14.37 -1.52
CA GLY A 90 3.52 12.90 -1.45
C GLY A 90 2.11 12.31 -1.37
N TYR A 91 1.24 12.91 -0.55
CA TYR A 91 -0.18 12.50 -0.48
C TYR A 91 -0.95 12.80 -1.75
N ARG A 92 -0.65 13.90 -2.45
CA ARG A 92 -1.26 14.20 -3.76
C ARG A 92 -0.98 13.07 -4.76
N LEU A 93 0.28 12.64 -4.87
CA LEU A 93 0.67 11.54 -5.76
C LEU A 93 0.05 10.20 -5.34
N LEU A 94 0.01 9.91 -4.04
CA LEU A 94 -0.66 8.71 -3.53
C LEU A 94 -2.17 8.74 -3.86
N ALA A 95 -2.82 9.90 -3.68
CA ALA A 95 -4.23 10.06 -3.98
C ALA A 95 -4.50 9.87 -5.49
N ASP A 96 -3.67 10.44 -6.37
CA ASP A 96 -3.78 10.25 -7.82
C ASP A 96 -3.65 8.78 -8.21
N ARG A 97 -2.80 8.01 -7.51
CA ARG A 97 -2.67 6.55 -7.71
C ARG A 97 -3.92 5.79 -7.25
N VAL A 98 -4.56 6.22 -6.16
CA VAL A 98 -5.67 5.49 -5.52
C VAL A 98 -7.03 5.83 -6.12
N ARG A 99 -7.26 7.09 -6.54
CA ARG A 99 -8.56 7.57 -7.06
C ARG A 99 -9.22 6.65 -8.10
N PRO A 100 -8.51 6.09 -9.10
CA PRO A 100 -9.14 5.23 -10.12
C PRO A 100 -9.76 3.94 -9.57
N PHE A 101 -9.46 3.57 -8.33
CA PHE A 101 -9.96 2.36 -7.67
C PHE A 101 -11.15 2.62 -6.76
N LEU A 102 -11.50 3.89 -6.54
CA LEU A 102 -12.65 4.27 -5.73
C LEU A 102 -13.86 4.43 -6.64
N ALA A 103 -15.01 3.95 -6.19
CA ALA A 103 -16.27 4.25 -6.87
C ALA A 103 -16.53 5.77 -6.86
N ASP A 104 -17.24 6.24 -7.89
CA ASP A 104 -17.72 7.62 -7.98
C ASP A 104 -18.68 7.99 -6.83
#